data_AF-A0A7D7RE93-F1
#
_entry.id   AF-A0A7D7RE93-F1
#
_cell.length_a   1.000
_cell.length_b   1.000
_cell.length_c   1.000
_cell.angle_alpha   90.00
_cell.angle_beta   90.00
_cell.angle_gamma   90.00
#
_symmetry.space_group_name_H-M   'P 1'
#
loop_
_entity.id
_entity.type
_entity.pdbx_description
1 polymer ?
#
loop_
_entity_poly.entity_id
_entity_poly.type
_entity_poly.pdbx_seq_one_letter_code
_entity_poly.pdbx_strand_id
1 'polypeptide(L)'
;MDEAQQEIKEIKGLKKKQLLWGNLFMLVLFLFLNYFLENGKILFLTWVLLISLLIIIALSLYTLISGTIVGTKTTRRIRAFDRKRWGEKKWKLLKITEIVLLTGLGVVLAVLVFNTNFDSPNQTFVGSAFPFIGAWVGYNLGEISRIKKLKEQAAND
;
A
#
# COMPACT_ATOMS: atom_id res chain seq x y z
N MET A 1 -12.73 4.63 32.44
CA MET A 1 -12.24 3.85 31.28
C MET A 1 -10.92 4.46 30.92
N ASP A 2 -9.84 3.69 30.92
CA ASP A 2 -8.49 4.24 30.78
C ASP A 2 -8.37 4.95 29.41
N GLU A 3 -7.85 6.18 29.38
CA GLU A 3 -7.81 7.02 28.16
C GLU A 3 -7.09 6.29 27.01
N ALA A 4 -6.09 5.47 27.36
CA ALA A 4 -5.37 4.59 26.45
C ALA A 4 -6.27 3.53 25.79
N GLN A 5 -7.17 2.90 26.55
CA GLN A 5 -8.11 1.91 26.02
C GLN A 5 -9.13 2.55 25.07
N GLN A 6 -9.56 3.79 25.34
CA GLN A 6 -10.42 4.54 24.44
C GLN A 6 -9.71 4.90 23.13
N GLU A 7 -8.46 5.37 23.20
CA GLU A 7 -7.64 5.66 22.00
C GLU A 7 -7.46 4.42 21.12
N ILE A 8 -7.17 3.25 21.71
CA ILE A 8 -7.01 1.99 20.95
C ILE A 8 -8.32 1.60 20.24
N LYS A 9 -9.47 1.77 20.92
CA LYS A 9 -10.79 1.46 20.33
C LYS A 9 -11.09 2.37 19.13
N GLU A 10 -10.77 3.65 19.23
CA GLU A 10 -10.93 4.62 18.13
C GLU A 10 -10.01 4.27 16.94
N ILE A 11 -8.72 4.06 17.19
CA ILE A 11 -7.74 3.71 16.14
C ILE A 11 -8.12 2.40 15.44
N LYS A 12 -8.65 1.42 16.18
CA LYS A 12 -9.16 0.17 15.62
C LYS A 12 -10.31 0.39 14.64
N GLY A 13 -11.27 1.24 15.00
CA GLY A 13 -12.39 1.62 14.11
C GLY A 13 -11.89 2.28 12.83
N LEU A 14 -10.91 3.19 12.96
CA LEU A 14 -10.29 3.87 11.81
C LEU A 14 -9.52 2.89 10.90
N LYS A 15 -8.73 1.98 11.46
CA LYS A 15 -8.01 0.94 10.67
C LYS A 15 -8.98 0.00 9.94
N LYS A 16 -10.09 -0.39 10.56
CA LYS A 16 -11.15 -1.18 9.89
C LYS A 16 -11.78 -0.42 8.72
N LYS A 17 -12.11 0.85 8.92
CA LYS A 17 -12.66 1.70 7.85
C LYS A 17 -11.65 1.84 6.71
N GLN A 18 -10.37 2.06 7.03
CA GLN A 18 -9.30 2.14 6.05
C GLN A 18 -9.14 0.82 5.27
N LEU A 19 -9.24 -0.34 5.93
CA LEU A 19 -9.18 -1.65 5.27
C LEU A 19 -10.34 -1.84 4.27
N LEU A 20 -11.56 -1.41 4.63
CA LEU A 20 -12.72 -1.49 3.75
C LEU A 20 -12.54 -0.60 2.51
N TRP A 21 -12.11 0.65 2.69
CA TRP A 21 -11.80 1.54 1.57
C TRP A 21 -10.63 1.03 0.74
N GLY A 22 -9.61 0.44 1.37
CA GLY A 22 -8.50 -0.19 0.68
C GLY A 22 -8.94 -1.35 -0.20
N ASN A 23 -9.84 -2.20 0.29
CA ASN A 23 -10.42 -3.30 -0.49
C ASN A 23 -11.26 -2.82 -1.66
N LEU A 24 -12.09 -1.79 -1.45
CA LEU A 24 -12.86 -1.19 -2.53
C LEU A 24 -11.93 -0.60 -3.59
N PHE A 25 -10.89 0.12 -3.17
CA PHE A 25 -9.88 0.68 -4.07
C PHE A 25 -9.15 -0.42 -4.86
N MET A 26 -8.75 -1.50 -4.21
CA MET A 26 -8.12 -2.65 -4.87
C MET A 26 -9.06 -3.28 -5.90
N LEU A 27 -10.35 -3.42 -5.59
CA LEU A 27 -11.33 -3.96 -6.54
C LEU A 27 -11.49 -3.04 -7.77
N VAL A 28 -11.60 -1.73 -7.56
CA VAL A 28 -11.64 -0.75 -8.66
C VAL A 28 -10.37 -0.80 -9.49
N LEU A 29 -9.20 -0.85 -8.84
CA LEU A 29 -7.91 -0.96 -9.51
C LEU A 29 -7.83 -2.25 -10.34
N PHE A 30 -8.31 -3.37 -9.81
CA PHE A 30 -8.35 -4.64 -10.53
C PHE A 30 -9.20 -4.55 -11.81
N LEU A 31 -10.41 -4.01 -11.71
CA LEU A 31 -11.29 -3.83 -12.87
C LEU A 31 -10.66 -2.90 -13.91
N PHE A 32 -10.03 -1.82 -13.44
CA PHE A 32 -9.30 -0.89 -14.31
C PHE A 32 -8.12 -1.57 -15.01
N LEU A 33 -7.30 -2.34 -14.30
CA LEU A 33 -6.19 -3.10 -14.88
C LEU A 33 -6.69 -4.06 -15.97
N ASN A 34 -7.72 -4.86 -15.69
CA ASN A 34 -8.27 -5.80 -16.67
C ASN A 34 -8.80 -5.08 -17.91
N TYR A 35 -9.55 -4.00 -17.73
CA TYR A 35 -10.05 -3.19 -18.85
C TYR A 35 -8.91 -2.69 -19.76
N PHE A 36 -7.83 -2.14 -19.20
CA PHE A 36 -6.71 -1.63 -20.01
C PHE A 36 -5.91 -2.75 -20.68
N LEU A 37 -5.78 -3.92 -20.04
CA LEU A 37 -5.15 -5.10 -20.62
C LEU A 37 -5.95 -5.65 -21.80
N GLU A 38 -7.28 -5.79 -21.65
CA GLU A 38 -8.18 -6.28 -22.71
C GLU A 38 -8.19 -5.35 -23.94
N ASN A 39 -8.03 -4.04 -23.73
CA ASN A 39 -7.97 -3.06 -24.81
C ASN A 39 -6.56 -2.88 -25.41
N GLY A 40 -5.58 -3.71 -25.04
CA GLY A 40 -4.22 -3.64 -25.57
C GLY A 40 -3.43 -2.38 -25.18
N LYS A 41 -3.90 -1.62 -24.18
CA LYS A 41 -3.29 -0.34 -23.75
C LYS A 41 -2.23 -0.54 -22.67
N ILE A 42 -1.40 -1.57 -22.83
CA ILE A 42 -0.44 -2.03 -21.81
C ILE A 42 0.66 -1.00 -21.56
N LEU A 43 1.18 -0.38 -22.64
CA LEU A 43 2.21 0.66 -22.52
C LEU A 43 1.71 1.85 -21.71
N PHE A 44 0.50 2.35 -22.02
CA PHE A 44 -0.14 3.42 -21.25
C PHE A 44 -0.30 3.04 -19.77
N LEU A 45 -0.81 1.83 -19.52
CA LEU A 45 -1.02 1.34 -18.16
C LEU A 45 0.29 1.26 -17.36
N THR A 46 1.36 0.79 -18.00
CA THR A 46 2.67 0.64 -17.35
C THR A 46 3.29 2.00 -17.01
N TRP A 47 3.13 3.00 -17.89
CA TRP A 47 3.53 4.39 -17.59
C TRP A 47 2.74 4.98 -16.42
N VAL A 48 1.43 4.77 -16.38
CA VAL A 48 0.59 5.24 -15.26
C VAL A 48 1.04 4.62 -13.94
N LEU A 49 1.33 3.32 -13.92
CA LEU A 49 1.85 2.63 -12.73
C LEU A 49 3.23 3.15 -12.31
N LEU A 50 4.14 3.36 -13.27
CA LEU A 50 5.48 3.87 -13.00
C LEU A 50 5.43 5.29 -12.40
N ILE A 51 4.66 6.20 -13.00
CA ILE A 51 4.49 7.57 -12.50
C ILE A 51 3.86 7.55 -11.10
N SER A 52 2.81 6.75 -10.90
CA SER A 52 2.15 6.62 -9.60
C SER A 52 3.13 6.13 -8.52
N LEU A 53 3.97 5.15 -8.86
CA LEU A 53 4.98 4.62 -7.96
C LEU A 53 6.04 5.68 -7.60
N LEU A 54 6.53 6.44 -8.58
CA LEU A 54 7.49 7.53 -8.36
C LEU A 54 6.92 8.60 -7.41
N ILE A 55 5.64 8.96 -7.58
CA ILE A 55 4.94 9.88 -6.67
C ILE A 55 4.91 9.30 -5.25
N ILE A 56 4.57 8.02 -5.09
CA ILE A 56 4.52 7.36 -3.77
C ILE A 56 5.91 7.33 -3.10
N ILE A 57 6.96 7.05 -3.87
CA ILE A 57 8.35 7.07 -3.40
C ILE A 57 8.73 8.48 -2.95
N ALA A 58 8.47 9.51 -3.77
CA ALA A 58 8.76 10.89 -3.44
C ALA A 58 8.05 11.34 -2.16
N LEU A 59 6.76 11.04 -2.01
CA LEU A 59 6.00 11.33 -0.80
C LEU A 59 6.52 10.57 0.43
N SER A 60 6.99 9.34 0.24
CA SER A 60 7.55 8.53 1.32
C SER A 60 8.92 9.03 1.78
N LEU A 61 9.78 9.43 0.84
CA LEU A 61 11.05 10.11 1.13
C LEU A 61 10.82 11.43 1.83
N TYR A 62 9.88 12.25 1.34
CA TYR A 62 9.50 13.49 2.00
C TYR A 62 9.05 13.25 3.44
N THR A 63 8.22 12.22 3.67
CA THR A 63 7.78 11.85 5.03
C THR A 63 8.94 11.41 5.92
N LEU A 64 9.92 10.69 5.37
CA LEU A 64 11.08 10.22 6.11
C LEU A 64 12.01 11.38 6.52
N ILE A 65 12.24 12.34 5.62
CA ILE A 65 13.13 13.48 5.82
C ILE A 65 12.46 14.53 6.73
N SER A 66 11.23 14.95 6.39
CA SER A 66 10.52 16.01 7.12
C SER A 66 9.91 15.52 8.44
N GLY A 67 9.78 14.21 8.63
CA GLY A 67 9.02 13.61 9.73
C GLY A 67 7.51 13.89 9.67
N THR A 68 7.04 14.65 8.68
CA THR A 68 5.65 15.06 8.53
C THR A 68 4.88 14.01 7.75
N ILE A 69 3.84 13.46 8.38
CA ILE A 69 3.04 12.40 7.75
C ILE A 69 2.14 13.01 6.68
N VAL A 70 2.42 12.68 5.42
CA VAL A 70 1.54 13.02 4.28
C VAL A 70 0.38 12.02 4.22
N GLY A 71 -0.84 12.53 4.02
CA GLY A 71 -2.06 11.74 3.89
C GLY A 71 -3.30 12.45 4.43
N THR A 72 -4.43 11.74 4.41
CA THR A 72 -5.70 12.22 4.98
C THR A 72 -5.62 12.37 6.51
N LYS A 73 -6.56 13.11 7.12
CA LYS A 73 -6.65 13.23 8.59
C LYS A 73 -6.64 11.86 9.28
N THR A 74 -7.37 10.89 8.73
CA THR A 74 -7.41 9.51 9.24
C THR A 74 -6.07 8.81 9.14
N THR A 75 -5.41 8.87 7.98
CA THR A 75 -4.10 8.25 7.77
C THR A 75 -3.03 8.87 8.66
N ARG A 76 -3.05 10.20 8.84
CA ARG A 76 -2.15 10.91 9.76
C ARG A 76 -2.32 10.43 11.19
N ARG A 77 -3.55 10.33 11.68
CA ARG A 77 -3.84 9.87 13.05
C ARG A 77 -3.37 8.44 13.29
N ILE A 78 -3.65 7.53 12.35
CA ILE A 78 -3.21 6.13 12.44
C ILE A 78 -1.67 6.02 12.43
N ARG A 79 -1.00 6.72 11.52
CA ARG A 79 0.47 6.66 11.41
C ARG A 79 1.17 7.32 12.59
N ALA A 80 0.60 8.39 13.16
CA ALA A 80 1.11 9.02 14.37
C ALA A 80 1.02 8.05 15.56
N PHE A 81 -0.11 7.35 15.70
CA PHE A 81 -0.29 6.31 16.69
C PHE A 81 0.73 5.16 16.51
N ASP A 82 0.88 4.65 15.28
CA ASP A 82 1.85 3.58 14.99
C ASP A 82 3.30 4.02 15.26
N ARG A 83 3.65 5.29 14.98
CA ARG A 83 4.96 5.87 15.31
C ARG A 83 5.18 5.95 16.83
N LYS A 84 4.18 6.41 17.59
CA LYS A 84 4.22 6.45 19.06
C LYS A 84 4.39 5.03 19.64
N ARG A 85 3.69 4.05 19.09
CA ARG A 85 3.70 2.65 19.54
C ARG A 85 5.01 1.91 19.23
N TRP A 86 5.58 2.10 18.04
CA TRP A 86 6.80 1.39 17.63
C TRP A 86 8.09 2.09 18.05
N GLY A 87 8.01 3.36 18.43
CA GLY A 87 9.17 4.21 18.67
C GLY A 87 9.85 4.66 17.38
N GLU A 88 10.61 5.74 17.46
CA GLU A 88 11.16 6.41 16.27
C GLU A 88 12.14 5.53 15.47
N LYS A 89 12.99 4.77 16.17
CA LYS A 89 14.01 3.92 15.52
C LYS A 89 13.37 2.85 14.63
N LYS A 90 12.42 2.10 15.18
CA LYS A 90 11.72 1.03 14.45
C LYS A 90 10.84 1.60 13.35
N TRP A 91 10.18 2.73 13.59
CA TRP A 91 9.40 3.43 12.58
C TRP A 91 10.26 3.86 11.38
N LYS A 92 11.43 4.46 11.62
CA LYS A 92 12.37 4.85 10.56
C LYS A 92 12.84 3.64 9.75
N LEU A 93 13.23 2.54 10.41
CA LEU A 93 13.66 1.32 9.72
C LEU A 93 12.56 0.75 8.82
N LEU A 94 11.33 0.62 9.32
CA LEU A 94 10.21 0.14 8.52
C LEU A 94 9.90 1.06 7.34
N LYS A 95 10.06 2.38 7.52
CA LYS A 95 9.86 3.36 6.46
C LYS A 95 10.95 3.29 5.38
N ILE A 96 12.21 3.07 5.78
CA ILE A 96 13.31 2.82 4.85
C ILE A 96 13.07 1.52 4.08
N THR A 97 12.67 0.44 4.75
CA THR A 97 12.34 -0.84 4.08
C THR A 97 11.21 -0.65 3.06
N GLU A 98 10.15 0.09 3.40
CA GLU A 98 9.07 0.43 2.46
C GLU A 98 9.61 1.16 1.21
N ILE A 99 10.45 2.17 1.40
CA ILE A 99 11.03 2.94 0.29
C ILE A 99 11.93 2.05 -0.58
N VAL A 100 12.81 1.23 0.02
CA VAL A 100 13.70 0.34 -0.72
C VAL A 100 12.92 -0.67 -1.55
N LEU A 101 11.89 -1.29 -0.99
CA LEU A 101 11.02 -2.23 -1.72
C LEU A 101 10.30 -1.55 -2.89
N LEU A 102 9.74 -0.35 -2.67
CA LEU A 102 9.08 0.42 -3.72
C LEU A 102 10.05 0.84 -4.81
N THR A 103 11.25 1.32 -4.47
CA THR A 103 12.28 1.68 -5.44
C THR A 103 12.71 0.48 -6.26
N GLY A 104 12.94 -0.69 -5.63
CA GLY A 104 13.26 -1.93 -6.34
C GLY A 104 12.17 -2.32 -7.35
N LEU A 105 10.90 -2.25 -6.94
CA LEU A 105 9.77 -2.50 -7.84
C LEU A 105 9.73 -1.50 -9.01
N GLY A 106 10.06 -0.23 -8.76
CA GLY A 106 10.11 0.82 -9.78
C GLY A 106 11.20 0.60 -10.81
N VAL A 107 12.38 0.15 -10.37
CA VAL A 107 13.48 -0.23 -11.28
C VAL A 107 13.07 -1.39 -12.17
N VAL A 108 12.46 -2.44 -11.60
CA VAL A 108 11.97 -3.59 -12.39
C VAL A 108 10.95 -3.14 -13.44
N LEU A 109 9.97 -2.31 -13.06
CA LEU A 109 8.98 -1.77 -14.00
C LEU A 109 9.62 -0.90 -15.08
N ALA A 110 10.57 -0.04 -14.72
CA ALA A 110 11.27 0.80 -15.70
C ALA A 110 12.04 -0.06 -16.71
N VAL A 111 12.78 -1.08 -16.25
CA VAL A 111 13.48 -2.02 -17.13
C VAL A 111 12.50 -2.69 -18.09
N LEU A 112 11.34 -3.15 -17.61
CA LEU A 112 10.31 -3.75 -18.47
C LEU A 112 9.79 -2.76 -19.52
N VAL A 113 9.52 -1.51 -19.15
CA VAL A 113 9.03 -0.47 -20.08
C VAL A 113 10.02 -0.20 -21.21
N PHE A 114 11.32 -0.09 -20.90
CA PHE A 114 12.33 0.26 -21.89
C PHE A 114 12.84 -0.92 -22.73
N ASN A 115 12.69 -2.16 -22.26
CA ASN A 115 13.23 -3.35 -22.94
C ASN A 115 12.16 -4.24 -23.59
N THR A 116 10.88 -4.00 -23.34
CA THR A 116 9.79 -4.83 -23.89
C THR A 116 9.08 -4.08 -25.01
N ASN A 117 8.90 -4.73 -26.16
CA ASN A 117 8.04 -4.20 -27.21
C ASN A 117 6.59 -4.54 -26.90
N PHE A 118 5.82 -3.53 -26.47
CA PHE A 118 4.40 -3.68 -26.11
C PHE A 118 3.45 -3.62 -27.32
N ASP A 119 3.93 -3.32 -28.53
CA ASP A 119 3.12 -3.23 -29.76
C ASP A 119 2.89 -4.59 -30.46
N SER A 120 3.09 -5.71 -29.76
CA SER A 120 2.89 -7.05 -30.31
C SER A 120 1.39 -7.42 -30.33
N PRO A 121 0.78 -7.66 -31.51
CA PRO A 121 -0.66 -7.91 -31.64
C PRO A 121 -1.14 -9.27 -31.07
N ASN A 122 -0.23 -10.15 -30.64
CA ASN A 122 -0.56 -11.53 -30.23
C ASN A 122 -0.19 -11.87 -28.77
N GLN A 123 0.00 -10.88 -27.90
CA GLN A 123 0.23 -11.17 -26.47
C GLN A 123 -1.08 -11.58 -25.78
N THR A 124 -1.40 -12.88 -25.82
CA THR A 124 -2.48 -13.44 -25.00
C THR A 124 -2.04 -13.43 -23.52
N PHE A 125 -2.52 -12.47 -22.74
CA PHE A 125 -2.30 -12.38 -21.30
C PHE A 125 -3.16 -13.41 -20.55
N VAL A 126 -2.81 -14.70 -20.68
CA VAL A 126 -3.45 -15.78 -19.92
C VAL A 126 -2.77 -15.85 -18.55
N GLY A 127 -3.42 -15.33 -17.50
CA GLY A 127 -3.00 -15.56 -16.11
C GLY A 127 -2.73 -14.32 -15.23
N SER A 128 -3.09 -13.11 -15.66
CA SER A 128 -2.77 -11.84 -14.97
C SER A 128 -3.44 -11.66 -13.59
N ALA A 129 -4.49 -12.42 -13.26
CA ALA A 129 -5.22 -12.24 -12.01
C ALA A 129 -4.51 -12.84 -10.78
N PHE A 130 -3.71 -13.90 -10.94
CA PHE A 130 -3.16 -14.65 -9.81
C PHE A 130 -2.18 -13.82 -8.94
N PRO A 131 -1.23 -13.06 -9.52
CA PRO A 131 -0.36 -12.19 -8.72
C PRO A 131 -1.14 -11.10 -7.97
N PHE A 132 -2.20 -10.56 -8.59
CA PHE A 132 -3.05 -9.54 -7.99
C PHE A 132 -3.82 -10.10 -6.79
N ILE A 133 -4.45 -11.27 -6.95
CA ILE A 133 -5.20 -11.93 -5.87
C ILE A 133 -4.27 -12.25 -4.70
N GLY A 134 -3.08 -12.80 -4.98
CA GLY A 134 -2.09 -13.10 -3.94
C GLY A 134 -1.67 -11.85 -3.14
N ALA A 135 -1.34 -10.76 -3.82
CA ALA A 135 -1.00 -9.50 -3.17
C ALA A 135 -2.17 -8.93 -2.34
N TRP A 136 -3.40 -9.03 -2.85
CA TRP A 136 -4.60 -8.54 -2.18
C TRP A 136 -4.93 -9.36 -0.92
N VAL A 137 -4.85 -10.68 -0.99
CA VAL A 137 -5.03 -11.58 0.16
C VAL A 137 -3.95 -11.33 1.21
N GLY A 138 -2.69 -11.27 0.80
CA GLY A 138 -1.57 -10.99 1.70
C GLY A 138 -1.71 -9.65 2.44
N TYR A 139 -2.11 -8.59 1.72
CA TYR A 139 -2.40 -7.28 2.32
C TYR A 139 -3.50 -7.37 3.38
N ASN A 140 -4.63 -8.03 3.07
CA ASN A 140 -5.74 -8.19 4.00
C ASN A 140 -5.35 -8.96 5.26
N LEU A 141 -4.67 -10.10 5.10
CA LEU A 141 -4.20 -10.91 6.23
C LEU A 141 -3.25 -10.11 7.14
N GLY A 142 -2.34 -9.35 6.54
CA GLY A 142 -1.41 -8.47 7.26
C GLY A 142 -2.14 -7.41 8.09
N GLU A 143 -3.12 -6.70 7.49
CA GLU A 143 -3.91 -5.69 8.20
C GLU A 143 -4.79 -6.28 9.31
N ILE A 144 -5.45 -7.41 9.05
CA ILE A 144 -6.26 -8.09 10.06
C ILE A 144 -5.40 -8.54 11.24
N SER A 145 -4.21 -9.10 10.98
CA SER A 145 -3.26 -9.49 12.02
C SER A 145 -2.82 -8.30 12.87
N ARG A 146 -2.48 -7.16 12.24
CA ARG A 146 -2.12 -5.92 12.94
C ARG A 146 -3.26 -5.38 13.82
N ILE A 147 -4.51 -5.47 13.35
CA ILE A 147 -5.70 -5.07 14.11
C ILE A 147 -5.98 -6.04 15.27
N LYS A 148 -5.79 -7.35 15.09
CA LYS A 148 -5.93 -8.35 16.16
C LYS A 148 -4.93 -8.12 17.28
N LYS A 149 -3.66 -7.86 16.96
CA LYS A 149 -2.61 -7.52 17.95
C LYS A 149 -2.93 -6.29 18.80
N LEU A 150 -3.72 -5.34 18.27
CA LEU A 150 -4.21 -4.20 19.06
C LEU A 150 -5.30 -4.61 20.07
N LYS A 151 -6.10 -5.62 19.75
CA LYS A 151 -7.16 -6.14 20.63
C LYS A 151 -6.59 -6.93 21.80
N GLU A 152 -5.57 -7.76 21.55
CA GLU A 152 -4.93 -8.59 22.57
C GLU A 152 -4.23 -7.74 23.64
N GLN A 153 -3.57 -6.66 23.24
CA GLN A 153 -2.92 -5.75 24.21
C GLN A 153 -3.94 -4.97 25.04
N ALA A 154 -4.99 -4.41 24.43
CA ALA A 154 -6.05 -3.73 25.18
C ALA A 154 -6.87 -4.64 26.12
N ALA A 155 -6.68 -5.97 26.03
CA ALA A 155 -7.30 -6.93 26.93
C ALA A 155 -6.34 -7.41 28.05
N ASN A 156 -5.03 -7.14 27.91
CA ASN A 156 -3.99 -7.52 28.85
C ASN A 156 -3.48 -6.32 29.69
N ASP A 157 -3.83 -5.10 29.30
CA ASP A 157 -3.61 -3.84 30.03
C ASP A 157 -4.90 -3.41 30.76
#